data_AF-A0A1G2Y0Y0-F1
#
_entry.id   AF-A0A1G2Y0Y0-F1
#
_cell.length_a   1.000
_cell.length_b   1.000
_cell.length_c   1.000
_cell.angle_alpha   90.00
_cell.angle_beta   90.00
_cell.angle_gamma   90.00
#
_symmetry.space_group_name_H-M   'P 1'
#
loop_
_entity.id
_entity.type
_entity.pdbx_description
1 polymer ?
#
loop_
_entity_poly.entity_id
_entity_poly.type
_entity_poly.pdbx_seq_one_letter_code
_entity_poly.pdbx_strand_id
1 'polypeptide(L)'
;MKTKFVSIFILMLVIIGIVSIDAKATFTVATFADPSRISTNPLFEVDFIGTTLNGGWSDTETGLLLDIPYSGNSFIDAWFEMTEVEIIDSFGNTGGGEINFYANGDSTNQLLTINFESGYVSRFNFGVDEIFVAGNVTITGSEITGTLSEREFSFGFANLAHLEGSQDWNDGFTATAAFTSSAIPEPATICLLGLGVLSLVRRLNKNVSGPTKLNPANRCKGFYPQPRSQFDLQ
;
A
#
# COMPACT_ATOMS: atom_id res chain seq x y z
N MET A 1 -5.80 45.32 22.03
CA MET A 1 -5.27 44.56 20.87
C MET A 1 -4.64 43.22 21.27
N LYS A 2 -3.79 43.16 22.31
CA LYS A 2 -3.12 41.91 22.77
C LYS A 2 -4.08 40.78 23.19
N THR A 3 -5.18 41.11 23.87
CA THR A 3 -6.16 40.11 24.34
C THR A 3 -6.92 39.40 23.21
N LYS A 4 -7.28 40.12 22.13
CA LYS A 4 -7.93 39.51 20.96
C LYS A 4 -7.01 38.54 20.20
N PHE A 5 -5.70 38.83 20.17
CA PHE A 5 -4.72 37.98 19.50
C PHE A 5 -4.50 36.66 20.27
N VAL A 6 -4.46 36.72 21.61
CA VAL A 6 -4.35 35.54 22.47
C VAL A 6 -5.61 34.65 22.37
N SER A 7 -6.81 35.24 22.32
CA SER A 7 -8.05 34.47 22.16
C SER A 7 -8.15 33.76 20.80
N ILE A 8 -7.71 34.39 19.71
CA ILE A 8 -7.68 33.76 18.37
C ILE A 8 -6.67 32.60 18.35
N PHE A 9 -5.52 32.78 19.00
CA PHE A 9 -4.48 31.75 19.05
C PHE A 9 -4.91 30.52 19.87
N ILE A 10 -5.59 30.73 21.00
CA ILE A 10 -6.17 29.66 21.82
C ILE A 10 -7.30 28.95 21.07
N LEU A 11 -8.16 29.69 20.36
CA LEU A 11 -9.23 29.11 19.56
C LEU A 11 -8.67 28.23 18.41
N MET A 12 -7.60 28.65 17.74
CA MET A 12 -6.92 27.81 16.75
C MET A 12 -6.31 26.55 17.38
N LEU A 13 -5.68 26.65 18.55
CA LEU A 13 -5.13 25.49 19.26
C LEU A 13 -6.20 24.49 19.70
N VAL A 14 -7.38 24.97 20.10
CA VAL A 14 -8.54 24.12 20.44
C VAL A 14 -9.13 23.46 19.19
N ILE A 15 -9.22 24.17 18.06
CA ILE A 15 -9.69 23.58 16.79
C ILE A 15 -8.71 22.51 16.27
N ILE A 16 -7.39 22.73 16.43
CA ILE A 16 -6.36 21.74 16.07
C ILE A 16 -6.32 20.58 17.07
N GLY A 17 -6.74 20.78 18.32
CA GLY A 17 -6.77 19.73 19.36
C GLY A 17 -7.97 18.78 19.29
N ILE A 18 -9.01 19.09 18.50
CA ILE A 18 -10.25 18.29 18.40
C ILE A 18 -10.29 17.44 17.11
N VAL A 19 -9.35 17.62 16.17
CA VAL A 19 -9.14 16.61 15.13
C VAL A 19 -8.50 15.40 15.80
N SER A 20 -9.33 14.48 16.31
CA SER A 20 -8.91 13.12 16.60
C SER A 20 -8.36 12.55 15.30
N ILE A 21 -7.04 12.56 15.18
CA ILE A 21 -6.32 11.87 14.13
C ILE A 21 -6.39 10.40 14.54
N ASP A 22 -7.41 9.70 14.07
CA ASP A 22 -7.43 8.24 14.16
C ASP A 22 -6.39 7.74 13.15
N ALA A 23 -5.13 7.73 13.58
CA ALA A 23 -4.02 7.25 12.79
C ALA A 23 -4.12 5.72 12.76
N LYS A 24 -4.94 5.20 11.82
CA LYS A 24 -4.88 3.77 11.48
C LYS A 24 -3.50 3.50 10.88
N ALA A 25 -2.64 2.90 11.70
CA ALA A 25 -1.38 2.35 11.23
C ALA A 25 -1.68 1.18 10.28
N THR A 26 -0.93 1.08 9.20
CA THR A 26 -0.88 -0.12 8.38
C THR A 26 -0.41 -1.29 9.24
N PHE A 27 -1.21 -2.33 9.38
CA PHE A 27 -0.81 -3.55 10.07
C PHE A 27 -1.14 -4.77 9.22
N THR A 28 -0.31 -5.81 9.34
CA THR A 28 -0.50 -7.07 8.63
C THR A 28 -1.45 -7.95 9.43
N VAL A 29 -2.61 -8.26 8.85
CA VAL A 29 -3.63 -9.08 9.51
C VAL A 29 -3.22 -10.55 9.58
N ALA A 30 -2.76 -11.10 8.46
CA ALA A 30 -2.26 -12.46 8.35
C ALA A 30 -1.08 -12.48 7.36
N THR A 31 -0.33 -13.57 7.31
CA THR A 31 0.54 -13.89 6.19
C THR A 31 0.49 -15.40 5.98
N PHE A 32 0.74 -15.87 4.77
CA PHE A 32 1.05 -17.28 4.59
C PHE A 32 2.28 -17.45 3.72
N ALA A 33 3.05 -18.48 4.03
CA ALA A 33 4.18 -18.88 3.22
C ALA A 33 3.68 -19.68 2.01
N ASP A 34 4.32 -19.49 0.86
CA ASP A 34 4.07 -20.27 -0.34
C ASP A 34 4.33 -21.76 -0.06
N PRO A 35 3.29 -22.61 0.00
CA PRO A 35 3.46 -24.05 0.20
C PRO A 35 3.99 -24.74 -1.06
N SER A 36 3.80 -24.11 -2.21
CA SER A 36 4.01 -24.68 -3.52
C SER A 36 5.38 -24.25 -4.06
N ARG A 37 6.37 -25.13 -3.91
CA ARG A 37 7.73 -24.86 -4.39
C ARG A 37 7.84 -24.80 -5.93
N ILE A 38 6.77 -25.12 -6.65
CA ILE A 38 6.71 -25.25 -8.11
C ILE A 38 5.28 -24.92 -8.62
N SER A 39 5.15 -24.52 -9.88
CA SER A 39 3.86 -24.08 -10.46
C SER A 39 2.80 -25.19 -10.69
N THR A 40 3.02 -26.42 -10.22
CA THR A 40 2.11 -27.55 -10.49
C THR A 40 0.88 -27.56 -9.58
N ASN A 41 0.96 -26.93 -8.41
CA ASN A 41 -0.17 -26.76 -7.49
C ASN A 41 -0.32 -25.26 -7.20
N PRO A 42 -0.94 -24.48 -8.10
CA PRO A 42 -1.08 -23.04 -7.89
C PRO A 42 -2.09 -22.74 -6.78
N LEU A 43 -1.90 -21.61 -6.10
CA LEU A 43 -2.82 -21.13 -5.08
C LEU A 43 -3.93 -20.27 -5.69
N PHE A 44 -3.59 -19.58 -6.77
CA PHE A 44 -4.51 -18.71 -7.50
C PHE A 44 -4.45 -19.03 -8.99
N GLU A 45 -5.61 -18.99 -9.62
CA GLU A 45 -5.81 -19.15 -11.04
C GLU A 45 -6.60 -17.96 -11.55
N VAL A 46 -6.03 -17.25 -12.52
CA VAL A 46 -6.64 -16.10 -13.16
C VAL A 46 -6.89 -16.47 -14.62
N ASP A 47 -8.15 -16.58 -15.01
CA ASP A 47 -8.56 -16.86 -16.39
C ASP A 47 -9.29 -15.65 -16.96
N PHE A 48 -8.64 -14.92 -17.86
CA PHE A 48 -9.22 -13.75 -18.52
C PHE A 48 -10.14 -14.13 -19.68
N ILE A 49 -10.08 -15.36 -20.19
CA ILE A 49 -10.99 -15.89 -21.21
C ILE A 49 -12.27 -16.37 -20.55
N GLY A 50 -12.14 -17.19 -19.52
CA GLY A 50 -13.23 -17.66 -18.66
C GLY A 50 -13.81 -16.57 -17.77
N THR A 51 -13.13 -15.42 -17.66
CA THR A 51 -13.51 -14.28 -16.82
C THR A 51 -13.64 -14.64 -15.34
N THR A 52 -12.74 -15.49 -14.84
CA THR A 52 -12.77 -15.98 -13.46
C THR A 52 -11.42 -15.78 -12.77
N LEU A 53 -11.51 -15.53 -11.47
CA LEU A 53 -10.41 -15.54 -10.53
C LEU A 53 -10.76 -16.56 -9.44
N ASN A 54 -9.96 -17.60 -9.35
CA ASN A 54 -10.12 -18.67 -8.37
C ASN A 54 -8.90 -18.71 -7.45
N GLY A 55 -9.13 -19.13 -6.21
CA GLY A 55 -8.07 -19.31 -5.23
C GLY A 55 -8.40 -20.41 -4.24
N GLY A 56 -7.38 -21.10 -3.77
CA GLY A 56 -7.57 -22.10 -2.74
C GLY A 56 -6.32 -22.91 -2.47
N TRP A 57 -6.30 -23.51 -1.29
CA TRP A 57 -5.39 -24.56 -0.90
C TRP A 57 -6.21 -25.64 -0.22
N SER A 58 -6.25 -26.83 -0.81
CA SER A 58 -7.10 -27.94 -0.35
C SER A 58 -6.69 -28.43 1.04
N ASP A 59 -7.64 -28.92 1.83
CA ASP A 59 -7.42 -29.55 3.14
C ASP A 59 -6.59 -30.85 3.05
N THR A 60 -6.52 -31.44 1.86
CA THR A 60 -5.67 -32.61 1.56
C THR A 60 -4.21 -32.25 1.33
N GLU A 61 -3.91 -30.97 1.08
CA GLU A 61 -2.56 -30.48 0.81
C GLU A 61 -1.89 -29.97 2.09
N THR A 62 -0.57 -30.08 2.16
CA THR A 62 0.20 -29.71 3.37
C THR A 62 1.23 -28.63 3.05
N GLY A 63 1.77 -27.98 4.07
CA GLY A 63 2.87 -27.03 3.94
C GLY A 63 2.48 -25.55 3.95
N LEU A 64 1.18 -25.22 3.97
CA LEU A 64 0.75 -23.84 4.12
C LEU A 64 0.84 -23.46 5.60
N LEU A 65 1.77 -22.56 5.89
CA LEU A 65 1.89 -21.94 7.20
C LEU A 65 1.11 -20.62 7.16
N LEU A 66 0.02 -20.55 7.92
CA LEU A 66 -0.74 -19.33 8.13
C LEU A 66 -0.29 -18.68 9.43
N ASP A 67 0.29 -17.50 9.35
CA ASP A 67 0.62 -16.68 10.50
C ASP A 67 -0.40 -15.55 10.63
N ILE A 68 -0.95 -15.31 11.82
CA ILE A 68 -1.94 -14.26 12.07
C ILE A 68 -1.35 -13.30 13.12
N PRO A 69 -0.53 -12.31 12.71
CA PRO A 69 0.09 -11.38 13.65
C PRO A 69 -0.91 -10.61 14.51
N TYR A 70 -2.15 -10.46 14.04
CA TYR A 70 -3.22 -9.82 14.81
C TYR A 70 -3.53 -10.56 16.12
N SER A 71 -3.65 -11.90 16.10
CA SER A 71 -3.84 -12.71 17.31
C SER A 71 -2.51 -13.18 17.92
N GLY A 72 -1.43 -13.18 17.13
CA GLY A 72 -0.12 -13.71 17.50
C GLY A 72 -0.03 -15.25 17.37
N ASN A 73 -0.99 -15.87 16.68
CA ASN A 73 -1.04 -17.32 16.47
C ASN A 73 -0.56 -17.70 15.07
N SER A 74 0.00 -18.91 14.96
CA SER A 74 0.38 -19.50 13.67
C SER A 74 -0.18 -20.91 13.55
N PHE A 75 -0.61 -21.28 12.35
CA PHE A 75 -1.29 -22.53 12.01
C PHE A 75 -0.52 -23.23 10.90
N ILE A 76 -0.03 -24.44 11.20
CA ILE A 76 0.68 -25.30 10.24
C ILE A 76 -0.33 -26.15 9.49
N ASP A 77 -0.10 -26.37 8.20
CA ASP A 77 -0.99 -27.10 7.30
C ASP A 77 -2.40 -26.49 7.29
N ALA A 78 -2.47 -25.16 7.43
CA ALA A 78 -3.72 -24.45 7.25
C ALA A 78 -4.18 -24.59 5.79
N TRP A 79 -5.46 -24.41 5.56
CA TRP A 79 -6.03 -24.49 4.22
C TRP A 79 -6.98 -23.32 4.02
N PHE A 80 -7.26 -22.97 2.78
CA PHE A 80 -8.17 -21.88 2.49
C PHE A 80 -8.96 -22.13 1.23
N GLU A 81 -10.13 -21.53 1.18
CA GLU A 81 -10.97 -21.51 -0.01
C GLU A 81 -11.30 -20.07 -0.34
N MET A 82 -11.39 -19.78 -1.64
CA MET A 82 -11.90 -18.52 -2.15
C MET A 82 -13.11 -18.82 -3.02
N THR A 83 -14.16 -18.04 -2.86
CA THR A 83 -15.29 -18.09 -3.81
C THR A 83 -14.80 -17.70 -5.19
N GLU A 84 -15.28 -18.36 -6.24
CA GLU A 84 -15.00 -17.93 -7.61
C GLU A 84 -15.45 -16.49 -7.81
N VAL A 85 -14.53 -15.64 -8.26
CA VAL A 85 -14.79 -14.22 -8.51
C VAL A 85 -14.81 -13.95 -10.00
N GLU A 86 -15.87 -13.27 -10.44
CA GLU A 86 -16.02 -12.83 -11.83
C GLU A 86 -15.12 -11.64 -12.15
N ILE A 87 -14.40 -11.71 -13.27
CA ILE A 87 -13.67 -10.61 -13.87
C ILE A 87 -14.63 -9.88 -14.83
N ILE A 88 -15.05 -8.69 -14.43
CA ILE A 88 -16.14 -7.92 -15.05
C ILE A 88 -15.70 -7.30 -16.39
N ASP A 89 -14.41 -6.97 -16.55
CA ASP A 89 -13.93 -6.32 -17.77
C ASP A 89 -12.52 -6.70 -18.19
N SER A 90 -12.15 -6.25 -19.40
CA SER A 90 -10.82 -6.49 -19.98
C SER A 90 -9.69 -5.76 -19.25
N PHE A 91 -10.00 -4.82 -18.34
CA PHE A 91 -9.01 -4.15 -17.53
C PHE A 91 -8.64 -4.95 -16.28
N GLY A 92 -9.43 -5.98 -15.94
CA GLY A 92 -9.19 -6.83 -14.78
C GLY A 92 -9.98 -6.41 -13.54
N ASN A 93 -10.98 -5.54 -13.66
CA ASN A 93 -11.88 -5.26 -12.55
C ASN A 93 -12.66 -6.53 -12.20
N THR A 94 -12.82 -6.81 -10.91
CA THR A 94 -13.47 -8.01 -10.40
C THR A 94 -14.68 -7.68 -9.53
N GLY A 95 -15.62 -8.61 -9.45
CA GLY A 95 -16.71 -8.57 -8.49
C GLY A 95 -16.23 -8.76 -7.04
N GLY A 96 -17.20 -8.86 -6.14
CA GLY A 96 -16.96 -9.21 -4.75
C GLY A 96 -16.69 -10.70 -4.57
N GLY A 97 -16.10 -11.05 -3.44
CA GLY A 97 -15.75 -12.41 -3.10
C GLY A 97 -15.46 -12.58 -1.62
N GLU A 98 -15.29 -13.83 -1.22
CA GLU A 98 -14.95 -14.25 0.12
C GLU A 98 -13.74 -15.19 0.09
N ILE A 99 -12.84 -15.03 1.06
CA ILE A 99 -11.71 -15.92 1.30
C ILE A 99 -11.77 -16.39 2.74
N ASN A 100 -11.85 -17.71 2.94
CA ASN A 100 -11.93 -18.33 4.26
C ASN A 100 -10.70 -19.19 4.52
N PHE A 101 -10.06 -18.96 5.66
CA PHE A 101 -8.93 -19.73 6.15
C PHE A 101 -9.34 -20.63 7.30
N TYR A 102 -8.77 -21.82 7.35
CA TYR A 102 -9.11 -22.87 8.28
C TYR A 102 -7.87 -23.56 8.84
N ALA A 103 -8.03 -24.16 10.02
CA ALA A 103 -7.00 -25.01 10.61
C ALA A 103 -6.99 -26.39 9.94
N ASN A 104 -5.84 -27.08 9.99
CA ASN A 104 -5.73 -28.45 9.51
C ASN A 104 -6.78 -29.37 10.19
N GLY A 105 -7.61 -30.02 9.37
CA GLY A 105 -8.64 -30.95 9.84
C GLY A 105 -9.88 -30.29 10.45
N ASP A 106 -10.05 -28.97 10.35
CA ASP A 106 -11.26 -28.25 10.74
C ASP A 106 -11.85 -27.53 9.52
N SER A 107 -13.12 -27.77 9.22
CA SER A 107 -13.88 -27.09 8.16
C SER A 107 -15.07 -26.29 8.67
N THR A 108 -15.18 -26.18 9.99
CA THR A 108 -16.31 -25.54 10.66
C THR A 108 -15.92 -24.23 11.32
N ASN A 109 -14.69 -24.12 11.81
CA ASN A 109 -14.20 -22.91 12.44
C ASN A 109 -13.27 -22.13 11.50
N GLN A 110 -13.79 -21.03 10.97
CA GLN A 110 -13.02 -20.09 10.16
C GLN A 110 -12.06 -19.31 11.05
N LEU A 111 -10.76 -19.46 10.81
CA LEU A 111 -9.72 -18.70 11.50
C LEU A 111 -9.76 -17.23 11.09
N LEU A 112 -9.86 -17.00 9.79
CA LEU A 112 -9.89 -15.70 9.15
C LEU A 112 -10.83 -15.76 7.95
N THR A 113 -11.71 -14.77 7.83
CA THR A 113 -12.59 -14.56 6.69
C THR A 113 -12.35 -13.16 6.17
N ILE A 114 -12.07 -13.05 4.87
CA ILE A 114 -11.87 -11.79 4.16
C ILE A 114 -12.99 -11.67 3.13
N ASN A 115 -13.94 -10.78 3.40
CA ASN A 115 -15.00 -10.41 2.48
C ASN A 115 -14.65 -9.11 1.76
N PHE A 116 -14.84 -9.04 0.46
CA PHE A 116 -14.64 -7.82 -0.33
C PHE A 116 -15.77 -7.59 -1.33
N GLU A 117 -16.07 -6.33 -1.61
CA GLU A 117 -17.18 -5.95 -2.49
C GLU A 117 -16.76 -5.86 -3.96
N SER A 118 -15.48 -5.54 -4.20
CA SER A 118 -14.90 -5.41 -5.53
C SER A 118 -13.41 -5.68 -5.48
N GLY A 119 -12.78 -5.87 -6.64
CA GLY A 119 -11.34 -5.95 -6.74
C GLY A 119 -10.81 -5.61 -8.11
N TYR A 120 -9.50 -5.76 -8.27
CA TYR A 120 -8.76 -5.54 -9.49
C TYR A 120 -7.60 -6.51 -9.56
N VAL A 121 -7.50 -7.26 -10.66
CA VAL A 121 -6.36 -8.13 -10.97
C VAL A 121 -5.60 -7.57 -12.17
N SER A 122 -4.29 -7.35 -11.99
CA SER A 122 -3.43 -6.86 -13.07
C SER A 122 -3.01 -8.01 -14.00
N ARG A 123 -3.14 -7.78 -15.31
CA ARG A 123 -2.56 -8.65 -16.36
C ARG A 123 -1.05 -8.51 -16.47
N PHE A 124 -0.52 -7.37 -16.07
CA PHE A 124 0.87 -7.00 -16.28
C PHE A 124 1.51 -6.63 -14.95
N ASN A 125 2.58 -7.34 -14.59
CA ASN A 125 3.41 -6.95 -13.47
C ASN A 125 4.27 -5.74 -13.91
N PHE A 126 3.78 -4.52 -13.67
CA PHE A 126 4.50 -3.28 -13.98
C PHE A 126 5.57 -2.94 -12.92
N GLY A 127 6.18 -3.95 -12.29
CA GLY A 127 7.19 -3.76 -11.24
C GLY A 127 6.60 -3.34 -9.89
N VAL A 128 5.30 -3.55 -9.70
CA VAL A 128 4.61 -3.48 -8.41
C VAL A 128 4.36 -4.92 -7.95
N ASP A 129 4.74 -5.23 -6.72
CA ASP A 129 4.62 -6.58 -6.15
C ASP A 129 3.15 -7.02 -6.00
N GLU A 130 2.21 -6.08 -6.06
CA GLU A 130 0.77 -6.27 -5.87
C GLU A 130 0.08 -6.57 -7.22
N ILE A 131 -0.47 -7.78 -7.37
CA ILE A 131 -1.14 -8.22 -8.60
C ILE A 131 -2.65 -8.26 -8.43
N PHE A 132 -3.16 -8.40 -7.19
CA PHE A 132 -4.58 -8.27 -6.89
C PHE A 132 -4.82 -7.26 -5.77
N VAL A 133 -5.82 -6.39 -5.94
CA VAL A 133 -6.27 -5.42 -4.95
C VAL A 133 -7.78 -5.51 -4.80
N ALA A 134 -8.25 -5.89 -3.61
CA ALA A 134 -9.64 -5.88 -3.19
C ALA A 134 -10.02 -4.55 -2.54
N GLY A 135 -11.26 -4.11 -2.74
CA GLY A 135 -11.86 -2.89 -2.20
C GLY A 135 -13.06 -3.17 -1.30
N ASN A 136 -13.28 -2.29 -0.32
CA ASN A 136 -14.32 -2.39 0.72
C ASN A 136 -14.28 -3.73 1.45
N VAL A 137 -13.18 -3.94 2.17
CA VAL A 137 -12.83 -5.23 2.76
C VAL A 137 -13.32 -5.30 4.19
N THR A 138 -13.99 -6.40 4.52
CA THR A 138 -14.40 -6.72 5.89
C THR A 138 -13.72 -8.01 6.31
N ILE A 139 -13.00 -7.94 7.43
CA ILE A 139 -12.24 -9.05 7.97
C ILE A 139 -12.84 -9.50 9.31
N THR A 140 -13.14 -10.79 9.39
CA THR A 140 -13.69 -11.46 10.57
C THR A 140 -12.99 -12.82 10.77
N GLY A 141 -13.39 -13.58 11.78
CA GLY A 141 -12.87 -14.92 12.04
C GLY A 141 -12.67 -15.17 13.53
N SER A 142 -12.43 -16.41 13.92
CA SER A 142 -12.17 -16.77 15.32
C SER A 142 -10.89 -16.15 15.88
N GLU A 143 -9.93 -15.83 15.01
CA GLU A 143 -8.66 -15.19 15.36
C GLU A 143 -8.74 -13.65 15.34
N ILE A 144 -9.88 -13.09 14.91
CA ILE A 144 -10.10 -11.64 14.83
C ILE A 144 -11.11 -11.22 15.90
N THR A 145 -10.73 -10.27 16.75
CA THR A 145 -11.64 -9.76 17.79
C THR A 145 -12.58 -8.72 17.17
N GLY A 146 -13.80 -9.15 16.85
CA GLY A 146 -14.83 -8.30 16.27
C GLY A 146 -14.78 -8.26 14.75
N THR A 147 -14.98 -7.08 14.16
CA THR A 147 -14.99 -6.87 12.71
C THR A 147 -14.04 -5.75 12.36
N LEU A 148 -13.08 -6.03 11.48
CA LEU A 148 -12.18 -5.02 10.94
C LEU A 148 -12.70 -4.61 9.57
N SER A 149 -12.96 -3.32 9.37
CA SER A 149 -13.31 -2.77 8.07
C SER A 149 -12.13 -1.97 7.54
N GLU A 150 -11.66 -2.37 6.36
CA GLU A 150 -10.53 -1.78 5.65
C GLU A 150 -10.96 -1.36 4.26
N ARG A 151 -10.35 -0.29 3.75
CA ARG A 151 -10.69 0.24 2.43
C ARG A 151 -10.17 -0.67 1.33
N GLU A 152 -8.94 -1.14 1.47
CA GLU A 152 -8.20 -1.87 0.45
C GLU A 152 -7.42 -3.02 1.08
N PHE A 153 -7.25 -4.08 0.32
CA PHE A 153 -6.51 -5.28 0.68
C PHE A 153 -5.78 -5.81 -0.55
N SER A 154 -4.51 -6.18 -0.45
CA SER A 154 -3.69 -6.58 -1.61
C SER A 154 -3.02 -7.94 -1.46
N PHE A 155 -2.95 -8.70 -2.57
CA PHE A 155 -2.12 -9.90 -2.68
C PHE A 155 -0.94 -9.66 -3.61
N GLY A 156 0.24 -10.09 -3.13
CA GLY A 156 1.41 -10.28 -3.97
C GLY A 156 1.43 -11.69 -4.54
N PHE A 157 1.59 -11.80 -5.85
CA PHE A 157 1.72 -13.08 -6.52
C PHE A 157 3.19 -13.34 -6.88
N ALA A 158 3.62 -14.57 -6.63
CA ALA A 158 4.93 -15.12 -6.92
C ALA A 158 4.79 -16.34 -7.86
N ASN A 159 5.92 -16.77 -8.42
CA ASN A 159 6.02 -17.98 -9.26
C ASN A 159 4.93 -18.08 -10.35
N LEU A 160 4.68 -16.97 -11.05
CA LEU A 160 3.68 -16.91 -12.13
C LEU A 160 3.99 -17.95 -13.22
N ALA A 161 2.97 -18.67 -13.65
CA ALA A 161 3.02 -19.57 -14.79
C ALA A 161 1.82 -19.32 -15.71
N HIS A 162 1.93 -19.69 -16.98
CA HIS A 162 0.80 -19.61 -17.91
C HIS A 162 -0.31 -20.55 -17.46
N LEU A 163 -1.55 -20.17 -17.76
CA LEU A 163 -2.70 -21.06 -17.63
C LEU A 163 -2.48 -22.35 -18.44
N GLU A 164 -2.93 -23.48 -17.91
CA GLU A 164 -2.75 -24.77 -18.59
C GLU A 164 -3.38 -24.73 -20.00
N GLY A 165 -2.61 -25.14 -21.01
CA GLY A 165 -3.06 -25.12 -22.40
C GLY A 165 -2.96 -23.78 -23.12
N SER A 166 -2.57 -22.69 -22.44
CA SER A 166 -2.25 -21.41 -23.06
C SER A 166 -0.73 -21.16 -23.17
N GLN A 167 -0.34 -20.31 -24.11
CA GLN A 167 1.01 -19.75 -24.26
C GLN A 167 1.00 -18.22 -24.24
N ASP A 168 -0.16 -17.60 -24.00
CA ASP A 168 -0.33 -16.15 -23.98
C ASP A 168 -0.71 -15.68 -22.57
N TRP A 169 0.04 -14.74 -22.01
CA TRP A 169 -0.26 -14.10 -20.73
C TRP A 169 -1.58 -13.32 -20.75
N ASN A 170 -2.11 -13.01 -21.93
CA ASN A 170 -3.43 -12.38 -22.07
C ASN A 170 -4.58 -13.33 -21.77
N ASP A 171 -4.36 -14.64 -21.85
CA ASP A 171 -5.39 -15.65 -21.61
C ASP A 171 -5.59 -15.86 -20.11
N GLY A 172 -4.51 -15.83 -19.35
CA GLY A 172 -4.53 -16.10 -17.92
C GLY A 172 -3.18 -16.52 -17.37
N PHE A 173 -3.13 -16.67 -16.06
CA PHE A 173 -1.96 -17.17 -15.36
C PHE A 173 -2.34 -17.86 -14.06
N THR A 174 -1.46 -18.74 -13.62
CA THR A 174 -1.50 -19.31 -12.28
C THR A 174 -0.41 -18.68 -11.44
N ALA A 175 -0.64 -18.57 -10.14
CA ALA A 175 0.26 -17.94 -9.20
C ALA A 175 0.33 -18.73 -7.90
N THR A 176 1.50 -18.68 -7.28
CA THR A 176 1.62 -18.94 -5.85
C THR A 176 1.59 -17.59 -5.13
N ALA A 177 0.99 -17.47 -3.95
CA ALA A 177 0.86 -16.18 -3.30
C ALA A 177 1.80 -16.03 -2.10
N ALA A 178 2.28 -14.81 -1.89
CA ALA A 178 2.90 -14.37 -0.65
C ALA A 178 2.20 -13.08 -0.20
N PHE A 179 1.61 -13.13 0.98
CA PHE A 179 0.71 -12.09 1.47
C PHE A 179 1.48 -10.86 1.98
N THR A 180 1.04 -9.66 1.60
CA THR A 180 1.42 -8.40 2.26
C THR A 180 0.18 -7.54 2.44
N SER A 181 -0.51 -7.72 3.58
CA SER A 181 -1.59 -6.82 3.97
C SER A 181 -0.97 -5.48 4.34
N SER A 182 -1.23 -4.48 3.50
CA SER A 182 -1.01 -3.09 3.83
C SER A 182 -2.32 -2.32 3.65
N ALA A 183 -2.98 -1.99 4.76
CA ALA A 183 -4.01 -0.95 4.73
C ALA A 183 -3.30 0.39 4.51
N ILE A 184 -3.47 0.98 3.33
CA ILE A 184 -2.91 2.30 3.02
C ILE A 184 -3.48 3.32 4.02
N PRO A 185 -2.64 4.02 4.79
CA PRO A 185 -3.13 4.88 5.84
C PRO A 185 -3.79 6.11 5.22
N GLU A 186 -5.04 6.30 5.60
CA GLU A 186 -5.97 7.38 5.23
C GLU A 186 -5.37 8.81 5.38
N PRO A 187 -6.08 9.88 4.91
CA PRO A 187 -5.56 11.25 4.71
C PRO A 187 -4.77 11.90 5.87
N ALA A 188 -4.87 11.36 7.08
CA ALA A 188 -4.00 11.68 8.21
C ALA A 188 -2.49 11.64 7.87
N THR A 189 -2.04 10.67 7.06
CA THR A 189 -0.62 10.57 6.66
C THR A 189 -0.20 11.70 5.75
N ILE A 190 -1.09 12.11 4.84
CA ILE A 190 -0.88 13.28 3.97
C ILE A 190 -0.83 14.56 4.81
N CYS A 191 -1.70 14.68 5.81
CA CYS A 191 -1.67 15.80 6.75
C CYS A 191 -0.36 15.84 7.56
N LEU A 192 0.12 14.69 8.04
CA LEU A 192 1.34 14.60 8.85
C LEU A 192 2.60 14.82 8.01
N LEU A 193 2.63 14.30 6.78
CA LEU A 193 3.64 14.62 5.78
C LEU A 193 3.63 16.12 5.46
N GLY A 194 2.45 16.71 5.27
CA GLY A 194 2.27 18.14 5.04
C GLY A 194 2.81 18.99 6.20
N LEU A 195 2.51 18.60 7.45
CA LEU A 195 3.07 19.24 8.65
C LEU A 195 4.59 19.07 8.75
N GLY A 196 5.12 17.89 8.37
CA GLY A 196 6.55 17.61 8.27
C GLY A 196 7.25 18.55 7.27
N VAL A 197 6.70 18.68 6.06
CA VAL A 197 7.21 19.60 5.02
C VAL A 197 7.17 21.06 5.50
N LEU A 198 6.07 21.49 6.13
CA LEU A 198 5.94 22.83 6.71
C LEU A 198 6.97 23.12 7.81
N SER A 199 7.32 22.11 8.62
CA SER A 199 8.36 22.24 9.66
C SER A 199 9.76 22.42 9.06
N LEU A 200 10.06 21.72 7.96
CA LEU A 200 11.32 21.85 7.22
C LEU A 200 11.43 23.20 6.50
N VAL A 201 10.36 23.66 5.85
CA VAL A 201 10.33 24.98 5.20
C VAL A 201 10.55 26.11 6.21
N ARG A 202 9.98 26.03 7.42
CA ARG A 202 10.24 27.00 8.49
C ARG A 202 11.70 27.00 8.96
N ARG A 203 12.37 25.84 8.96
CA ARG A 203 13.79 25.73 9.33
C ARG A 203 14.69 26.35 8.26
N LEU A 204 14.35 26.17 6.97
CA LEU A 204 15.10 26.76 5.86
C LEU A 204 14.99 28.29 5.84
N ASN A 205 13.80 28.86 6.10
CA ASN A 205 13.62 30.31 6.15
C ASN A 205 14.33 31.01 7.31
N LYS A 206 14.59 30.31 8.43
CA LYS A 206 15.41 30.86 9.53
C LYS A 206 16.89 31.01 9.16
N ASN A 207 17.40 30.18 8.26
CA ASN A 207 18.80 30.25 7.82
C ASN A 207 19.06 31.35 6.78
N VAL A 208 18.02 31.92 6.16
CA VAL A 208 18.13 33.05 5.21
C VAL A 208 18.13 34.41 5.94
N SER A 209 17.77 34.44 7.23
CA SER A 209 17.74 35.67 8.03
C SER A 209 19.05 35.90 8.79
N GLY A 210 20.20 35.73 8.13
CA GLY A 210 21.46 36.27 8.61
C GLY A 210 21.47 37.79 8.37
N PRO A 211 21.85 38.63 9.35
CA PRO A 211 21.82 40.08 9.18
C PRO A 211 22.81 40.49 8.08
N THR A 212 22.27 40.90 6.94
CA THR A 212 23.05 41.60 5.91
C THR A 212 23.48 42.94 6.50
N LYS A 213 24.63 42.95 7.18
CA LYS A 213 25.33 44.19 7.53
C LYS A 213 25.75 44.84 6.21
N LEU A 214 24.91 45.73 5.70
CA LEU A 214 25.34 46.77 4.77
C LEU A 214 26.46 47.54 5.46
N ASN A 215 27.68 47.38 4.96
CA ASN A 215 28.85 48.13 5.39
C ASN A 215 29.02 49.33 4.46
N PRO A 216 28.68 50.57 4.88
CA PRO A 216 28.85 51.76 4.06
C PRO A 216 30.23 52.35 4.33
N ALA A 217 31.29 51.65 3.93
CA ALA A 217 32.63 52.20 3.94
C ALA A 217 33.54 51.38 3.03
N ASN A 218 33.61 51.72 1.75
CA ASN A 218 34.93 51.97 1.16
C ASN A 218 34.84 52.86 -0.09
N ARG A 219 35.15 54.10 0.23
CA ARG A 219 35.44 55.26 -0.57
C ARG A 219 36.57 54.98 -1.57
N CYS A 220 36.36 55.49 -2.78
CA CYS A 220 37.28 55.72 -3.90
C CYS A 220 38.80 55.67 -3.64
N LYS A 221 39.53 54.93 -4.48
CA LYS A 221 40.79 55.29 -5.21
C LYS A 221 40.82 54.36 -6.44
N GLY A 222 40.90 54.76 -7.70
CA GLY A 222 41.75 55.76 -8.35
C GLY A 222 42.81 55.02 -9.20
N PHE A 223 43.00 55.44 -10.47
CA PHE A 223 44.03 55.04 -11.46
C PHE A 223 43.82 53.72 -12.23
N TYR A 224 43.98 53.59 -13.55
CA TYR A 224 44.25 54.45 -14.72
C TYR A 224 43.78 53.64 -15.97
N PRO A 225 43.46 54.26 -17.11
CA PRO A 225 43.13 53.55 -18.34
C PRO A 225 44.41 53.11 -19.07
N GLN A 226 44.39 51.92 -19.67
CA GLN A 226 45.29 51.57 -20.77
C GLN A 226 44.46 51.34 -22.03
N PRO A 227 44.84 51.96 -23.17
CA PRO A 227 44.13 51.85 -24.44
C PRO A 227 44.71 50.72 -25.31
N ARG A 228 44.01 50.48 -26.43
CA ARG A 228 44.36 49.67 -27.62
C ARG A 228 43.99 48.19 -27.51
N SER A 229 43.49 47.55 -28.56
CA SER A 229 43.22 47.96 -29.94
C SER A 229 42.25 46.96 -30.55
N GLN A 230 41.47 47.45 -31.51
CA GLN A 230 40.77 46.65 -32.51
C GLN A 230 41.65 45.52 -33.06
N PHE A 231 41.05 44.35 -33.29
CA PHE A 231 41.33 43.60 -34.51
C PHE A 231 40.06 42.88 -34.96
N ASP A 232 39.83 43.03 -36.27
CA ASP A 232 38.67 42.64 -37.05
C ASP A 232 38.55 41.12 -37.29
N LEU A 233 37.30 40.74 -37.55
CA LEU A 233 36.79 39.80 -38.57
C LEU A 233 37.83 38.93 -39.31
N GLN A 234 37.66 37.62 -39.20
CA GLN A 234 37.13 36.76 -40.27
C GLN A 234 36.68 35.40 -39.72
#